data_AF-A0AAW0G738-F1
#
_entry.id   AF-A0AAW0G738-F1
#
_cell.length_a   1.000
_cell.length_b   1.000
_cell.length_c   1.000
_cell.angle_alpha   90.00
_cell.angle_beta   90.00
_cell.angle_gamma   90.00
#
_symmetry.space_group_name_H-M   'P 1'
#
loop_
_entity.id
_entity.type
_entity.pdbx_description
1 polymer ?
#
loop_
_entity_poly.entity_id
_entity_poly.type
_entity_poly.pdbx_seq_one_letter_code
_entity_poly.pdbx_strand_id
1 'polypeptide(L)'
;MRSTLLRTTIPILSAVLISIAYAQTSPPDFPRLPVPITSGYTQADLDQLWQSVEQSGIPVVNANITRLLEFLANFSVGPEPPRFRPAYLQANTSGLKHPEGVLYGVSTSAAQVEGAVKEGRRGPSSWDWICHNVPSTCSGETPDVTVNEYYLYKRDIRRVKAMGVNTLSFSFAWPRILPFGSKGSPVSEEGLQFYGGFIGGLLRDGVGPVATLFHWQTQRYL
;
A
#
# COMPACT_ATOMS: atom_id res chain seq x y z
N MET A 1 2.26 38.66 54.96
CA MET A 1 2.02 39.47 53.75
C MET A 1 2.16 38.57 52.52
N ARG A 2 1.02 38.35 51.85
CA ARG A 2 0.77 37.90 50.46
C ARG A 2 1.69 36.87 49.80
N SER A 3 1.13 35.66 49.64
CA SER A 3 1.45 34.74 48.54
C SER A 3 0.96 35.33 47.21
N THR A 4 1.79 35.26 46.17
CA THR A 4 1.37 35.51 44.79
C THR A 4 1.84 34.35 43.92
N LEU A 5 1.04 33.29 43.85
CA LEU A 5 1.14 32.27 42.80
C LEU A 5 0.25 32.75 41.65
N LEU A 6 0.88 33.15 40.54
CA LEU A 6 0.22 33.40 39.27
C LEU A 6 -0.39 32.08 38.77
N ARG A 7 -1.71 31.92 38.92
CA ARG A 7 -2.48 30.93 38.17
C ARG A 7 -2.71 31.48 36.76
N THR A 8 -1.94 31.00 35.80
CA THR A 8 -2.27 31.09 34.38
C THR A 8 -3.36 30.07 34.07
N THR A 9 -4.61 30.52 33.99
CA THR A 9 -5.70 29.75 33.36
C THR A 9 -5.48 29.72 31.86
N ILE A 10 -5.04 28.58 31.34
CA ILE A 10 -5.08 28.27 29.90
C ILE A 10 -6.55 27.99 29.54
N PRO A 11 -7.18 28.71 28.61
CA PRO A 11 -8.55 28.42 28.20
C PRO A 11 -8.56 27.15 27.33
N ILE A 12 -9.00 26.04 27.91
CA ILE A 12 -9.38 24.82 27.17
C ILE A 12 -10.76 25.08 26.56
N LEU A 13 -10.82 25.87 25.50
CA LEU A 13 -12.05 26.13 24.74
C LEU A 13 -11.71 26.49 23.30
N SER A 14 -11.11 25.56 22.56
CA SER A 14 -10.99 25.69 21.09
C SER A 14 -10.88 24.35 20.32
N ALA A 15 -10.86 23.19 20.98
CA ALA A 15 -10.74 21.91 20.29
C ALA A 15 -12.08 21.18 20.03
N VAL A 16 -13.19 21.63 20.63
CA VAL A 16 -14.49 20.93 20.53
C VAL A 16 -15.34 21.40 19.34
N LEU A 17 -15.10 22.61 18.81
CA LEU A 17 -15.89 23.14 17.68
C LEU A 17 -15.39 22.69 16.30
N ILE A 18 -14.14 22.21 16.19
CA ILE A 18 -13.60 21.73 14.91
C ILE A 18 -14.13 20.32 14.57
N SER A 19 -14.47 19.51 15.57
CA SER A 19 -15.00 18.16 15.34
C SER A 19 -16.48 18.09 14.96
N ILE A 20 -17.24 19.20 15.10
CA ILE A 20 -18.68 19.21 14.78
C ILE A 20 -18.94 19.63 13.33
N ALA A 21 -18.04 20.41 12.71
CA ALA A 21 -18.21 20.84 11.32
C ALA A 21 -17.94 19.72 10.28
N TYR A 22 -17.22 18.66 10.66
CA TYR A 22 -16.93 17.53 9.76
C TYR A 22 -18.05 16.47 9.73
N ALA A 23 -19.04 16.56 10.63
CA ALA A 23 -20.11 15.56 10.76
C ALA A 23 -21.38 15.88 9.96
N GLN A 24 -21.42 17.00 9.23
CA GLN A 24 -22.63 17.46 8.52
C GLN A 24 -22.58 17.33 6.98
N THR A 25 -21.47 16.88 6.40
CA THR A 25 -21.50 16.43 5.01
C THR A 25 -21.69 14.93 5.01
N SER A 26 -22.78 14.47 4.39
CA SER A 26 -22.87 13.07 3.95
C SER A 26 -21.52 12.67 3.36
N PRO A 27 -20.95 11.48 3.69
CA PRO A 27 -19.79 11.02 2.95
C PRO A 27 -20.12 11.12 1.47
N PRO A 28 -19.19 11.60 0.61
CA PRO A 28 -19.46 11.70 -0.81
C PRO A 28 -19.95 10.33 -1.28
N ASP A 29 -21.16 10.30 -1.84
CA ASP A 29 -21.75 9.07 -2.36
C ASP A 29 -20.73 8.44 -3.31
N PHE A 30 -20.36 7.18 -3.07
CA PHE A 30 -19.48 6.44 -3.97
C PHE A 30 -20.20 6.34 -5.32
N PRO A 31 -19.80 7.09 -6.36
CA PRO A 31 -20.65 7.26 -7.53
C PRO A 31 -20.83 5.90 -8.19
N ARG A 32 -22.06 5.51 -8.51
CA ARG A 32 -22.26 4.31 -9.32
C ARG A 32 -21.64 4.54 -10.69
N LEU A 33 -20.92 3.53 -11.19
CA LEU A 33 -20.36 3.64 -12.53
C LEU A 33 -21.50 3.78 -13.55
N PRO A 34 -21.38 4.69 -14.52
CA PRO A 34 -22.49 5.10 -15.38
C PRO A 34 -22.98 4.02 -16.37
N VAL A 35 -22.29 2.89 -16.52
CA VAL A 35 -22.67 1.86 -17.49
C VAL A 35 -22.39 0.46 -16.93
N PRO A 36 -23.34 -0.51 -17.06
CA PRO A 36 -23.05 -1.92 -16.83
C PRO A 36 -22.02 -2.37 -17.84
N ILE A 37 -20.81 -2.64 -17.39
CA ILE A 37 -19.78 -3.17 -18.26
C ILE A 37 -20.14 -4.63 -18.56
N THR A 38 -20.35 -4.95 -19.84
CA THR A 38 -20.78 -6.29 -20.27
C THR A 38 -19.73 -7.36 -19.93
N SER A 39 -20.13 -8.62 -19.88
CA SER A 39 -19.27 -9.76 -19.48
C SER A 39 -18.02 -9.97 -20.35
N GLY A 40 -17.92 -9.31 -21.51
CA GLY A 40 -16.80 -9.42 -22.43
C GLY A 40 -15.61 -8.48 -22.17
N TYR A 41 -15.74 -7.54 -21.21
CA TYR A 41 -14.71 -6.60 -20.73
C TYR A 41 -13.51 -6.32 -21.66
N THR A 42 -13.55 -5.18 -22.34
CA THR A 42 -12.53 -4.70 -23.26
C THR A 42 -11.51 -3.79 -22.56
N GLN A 43 -10.42 -3.43 -23.26
CA GLN A 43 -9.51 -2.38 -22.78
C GLN A 43 -10.22 -1.02 -22.65
N ALA A 44 -11.18 -0.72 -23.54
CA ALA A 44 -11.95 0.52 -23.47
C ALA A 44 -12.79 0.61 -22.18
N ASP A 45 -13.29 -0.53 -21.70
CA ASP A 45 -14.02 -0.59 -20.43
C ASP A 45 -13.10 -0.31 -19.23
N LEU A 46 -11.87 -0.82 -19.27
CA LEU A 46 -10.84 -0.51 -18.28
C LEU A 46 -10.47 0.99 -18.31
N ASP A 47 -10.35 1.56 -19.49
CA ASP A 47 -10.06 2.99 -19.67
C ASP A 47 -11.21 3.84 -19.13
N GLN A 48 -12.47 3.44 -19.33
CA GLN A 48 -13.63 4.11 -18.76
C GLN A 48 -13.63 4.06 -17.22
N LEU A 49 -13.20 2.94 -16.61
CA LEU A 49 -13.03 2.86 -15.16
C LEU A 49 -11.98 3.86 -14.68
N TRP A 50 -10.84 3.97 -15.36
CA TRP A 50 -9.78 4.92 -15.00
C TRP A 50 -10.19 6.37 -15.23
N GLN A 51 -10.96 6.66 -16.28
CA GLN A 51 -11.56 7.98 -16.48
C GLN A 51 -12.42 8.39 -15.28
N SER A 52 -13.10 7.45 -14.61
CA SER A 52 -13.90 7.75 -13.40
C SER A 52 -13.05 8.18 -12.19
N VAL A 53 -11.78 7.80 -12.13
CA VAL A 53 -10.84 8.21 -11.08
C VAL A 53 -10.33 9.62 -11.35
N GLU A 54 -10.03 9.93 -12.61
CA GLU A 54 -9.43 11.20 -13.05
C GLU A 54 -10.44 12.36 -13.17
N GLN A 55 -11.72 12.15 -12.83
CA GLN A 55 -12.80 13.15 -12.95
C GLN A 55 -12.57 14.42 -12.11
N SER A 56 -11.87 14.32 -10.98
CA SER A 56 -11.60 15.44 -10.08
C SER A 56 -10.52 16.40 -10.59
N GLY A 57 -9.85 16.07 -11.71
CA GLY A 57 -8.75 16.85 -12.27
C GLY A 57 -7.38 16.56 -11.63
N ILE A 58 -7.28 15.64 -10.67
CA ILE A 58 -5.99 15.09 -10.21
C ILE A 58 -5.64 13.91 -11.13
N PRO A 59 -4.64 14.05 -12.04
CA PRO A 59 -4.29 12.98 -12.96
C PRO A 59 -3.54 11.85 -12.23
N VAL A 60 -3.71 10.61 -12.71
CA VAL A 60 -2.91 9.47 -12.25
C VAL A 60 -1.47 9.63 -12.73
N VAL A 61 -0.51 9.48 -11.83
CA VAL A 61 0.93 9.64 -12.10
C VAL A 61 1.60 8.28 -12.27
N ASN A 62 2.48 8.14 -13.27
CA ASN A 62 3.29 6.94 -13.44
C ASN A 62 4.71 7.15 -12.92
N ALA A 63 5.31 6.08 -12.37
CA ALA A 63 6.71 6.10 -11.96
C ALA A 63 7.67 6.23 -13.16
N ASN A 64 8.80 6.91 -12.99
CA ASN A 64 9.85 6.98 -14.02
C ASN A 64 10.68 5.69 -14.03
N ILE A 65 10.38 4.78 -14.97
CA ILE A 65 10.94 3.41 -15.00
C ILE A 65 12.45 3.40 -15.34
N THR A 66 12.92 4.26 -16.25
CA THR A 66 14.33 4.27 -16.70
C THR A 66 15.30 4.43 -15.53
N ARG A 67 15.02 5.40 -14.64
CA ARG A 67 15.85 5.66 -13.46
C ARG A 67 15.88 4.47 -12.49
N LEU A 68 14.80 3.70 -12.42
CA LEU A 68 14.71 2.53 -11.55
C LEU A 68 15.58 1.38 -12.07
N LEU A 69 15.60 1.16 -13.39
CA LEU A 69 16.40 0.08 -13.99
C LEU A 69 17.89 0.30 -13.78
N GLU A 70 18.37 1.54 -13.98
CA GLU A 70 19.75 1.92 -13.69
C GLU A 70 20.10 1.71 -12.20
N PHE A 71 19.19 2.09 -11.31
CA PHE A 71 19.37 1.89 -9.87
C PHE A 71 19.40 0.40 -9.50
N LEU A 72 18.51 -0.41 -10.07
CA LEU A 72 18.43 -1.85 -9.80
C LEU A 72 19.68 -2.61 -10.28
N ALA A 73 20.24 -2.22 -11.42
CA ALA A 73 21.44 -2.83 -11.99
C ALA A 73 22.65 -2.70 -11.03
N ASN A 74 22.72 -1.59 -10.30
CA ASN A 74 23.82 -1.29 -9.39
C ASN A 74 23.47 -1.53 -7.91
N PHE A 75 22.29 -2.09 -7.62
CA PHE A 75 21.86 -2.28 -6.24
C PHE A 75 22.64 -3.41 -5.55
N SER A 76 23.25 -3.06 -4.43
CA SER A 76 23.79 -3.97 -3.42
C SER A 76 23.24 -3.61 -2.04
N VAL A 77 23.17 -4.60 -1.15
CA VAL A 77 22.87 -4.34 0.26
C VAL A 77 24.12 -3.73 0.90
N GLY A 78 23.95 -2.60 1.60
CA GLY A 78 25.04 -1.93 2.29
C GLY A 78 25.62 -2.74 3.46
N PRO A 79 26.76 -2.31 4.02
CA PRO A 79 27.39 -2.99 5.16
C PRO A 79 26.49 -2.95 6.41
N GLU A 80 26.65 -3.93 7.30
CA GLU A 80 25.98 -3.94 8.62
C GLU A 80 26.36 -2.66 9.39
N PRO A 81 25.40 -1.87 9.89
CA PRO A 81 25.71 -0.68 10.67
C PRO A 81 26.34 -1.09 12.02
N PRO A 82 27.10 -0.19 12.68
CA PRO A 82 27.59 -0.44 14.03
C PRO A 82 26.44 -0.80 14.97
N ARG A 83 26.62 -1.85 15.77
CA ARG A 83 25.60 -2.31 16.70
C ARG A 83 25.42 -1.31 17.84
N PHE A 84 24.42 -0.44 17.71
CA PHE A 84 23.97 0.43 18.80
C PHE A 84 22.88 -0.30 19.59
N ARG A 85 23.22 -0.84 20.76
CA ARG A 85 22.23 -1.36 21.72
C ARG A 85 22.17 -0.43 22.93
N PRO A 86 21.22 0.52 22.98
CA PRO A 86 21.00 1.33 24.16
C PRO A 86 20.81 0.44 25.40
N ALA A 87 21.37 0.83 26.55
CA ALA A 87 21.30 0.04 27.79
C ALA A 87 19.84 -0.27 28.21
N TYR A 88 18.89 0.61 27.90
CA TYR A 88 17.47 0.42 28.22
C TYR A 88 16.75 -0.64 27.37
N LEU A 89 17.36 -1.11 26.26
CA LEU A 89 16.85 -2.24 25.48
C LEU A 89 17.46 -3.59 25.89
N GLN A 90 18.32 -3.60 26.91
CA GLN A 90 18.94 -4.83 27.41
C GLN A 90 18.02 -5.55 28.41
N ALA A 91 17.03 -6.26 27.89
CA ALA A 91 16.30 -7.26 28.68
C ALA A 91 17.19 -8.50 28.87
N ASN A 92 17.19 -9.09 30.07
CA ASN A 92 17.88 -10.36 30.31
C ASN A 92 17.13 -11.49 29.61
N THR A 93 17.53 -11.77 28.37
CA THR A 93 16.95 -12.80 27.49
C THR A 93 17.93 -13.94 27.24
N SER A 94 18.99 -14.03 28.05
CA SER A 94 20.07 -15.00 27.92
C SER A 94 19.51 -16.43 27.94
N GLY A 95 19.79 -17.19 26.89
CA GLY A 95 19.34 -18.59 26.76
C GLY A 95 17.90 -18.80 26.28
N LEU A 96 17.11 -17.73 26.15
CA LEU A 96 15.77 -17.83 25.57
C LEU A 96 15.86 -17.96 24.04
N LYS A 97 15.05 -18.87 23.48
CA LYS A 97 14.89 -19.04 22.04
C LYS A 97 13.40 -19.06 21.72
N HIS A 98 13.06 -18.57 20.55
CA HIS A 98 11.74 -18.82 19.98
C HIS A 98 11.55 -20.33 19.75
N PRO A 99 10.30 -20.84 19.80
CA PRO A 99 9.99 -22.18 19.33
C PRO A 99 10.50 -22.42 17.90
N GLU A 100 10.77 -23.68 17.58
CA GLU A 100 11.13 -24.06 16.21
C GLU A 100 9.97 -23.72 15.26
N GLY A 101 10.31 -23.24 14.06
CA GLY A 101 9.33 -22.89 13.04
C GLY A 101 8.60 -21.56 13.25
N VAL A 102 9.00 -20.73 14.23
CA VAL A 102 8.42 -19.39 14.38
C VAL A 102 8.62 -18.54 13.12
N LEU A 103 7.53 -17.99 12.62
CA LEU A 103 7.53 -17.00 11.54
C LEU A 103 7.90 -15.64 12.15
N TYR A 104 9.11 -15.16 11.83
CA TYR A 104 9.60 -13.85 12.21
C TYR A 104 9.87 -13.06 10.95
N GLY A 105 9.09 -12.01 10.75
CA GLY A 105 8.92 -11.40 9.43
C GLY A 105 8.53 -9.94 9.46
N VAL A 106 8.36 -9.39 8.28
CA VAL A 106 7.75 -8.08 8.04
C VAL A 106 6.45 -8.24 7.27
N SER A 107 5.62 -7.18 7.23
CA SER A 107 4.35 -7.20 6.51
C SER A 107 4.21 -5.97 5.62
N THR A 108 3.59 -6.17 4.46
CA THR A 108 3.19 -5.11 3.53
C THR A 108 1.72 -5.28 3.14
N SER A 109 1.18 -4.28 2.45
CA SER A 109 -0.11 -4.36 1.78
C SER A 109 0.01 -3.74 0.41
N ALA A 110 -0.50 -4.39 -0.63
CA ALA A 110 -0.36 -3.97 -2.01
C ALA A 110 -0.77 -2.50 -2.25
N ALA A 111 -1.83 -2.03 -1.59
CA ALA A 111 -2.27 -0.62 -1.68
C ALA A 111 -1.23 0.38 -1.19
N GLN A 112 -0.46 -0.01 -0.19
CA GLN A 112 0.46 0.87 0.52
C GLN A 112 1.85 0.89 -0.11
N VAL A 113 2.22 -0.16 -0.86
CA VAL A 113 3.60 -0.33 -1.31
C VAL A 113 3.82 -0.56 -2.81
N GLU A 114 2.83 -1.08 -3.55
CA GLU A 114 3.06 -1.46 -4.95
C GLU A 114 3.23 -0.26 -5.88
N GLY A 115 2.30 0.69 -5.80
CA GLY A 115 2.13 1.71 -6.84
C GLY A 115 1.78 1.08 -8.20
N ALA A 116 2.21 1.74 -9.28
CA ALA A 116 2.05 1.27 -10.65
C ALA A 116 0.58 0.95 -10.97
N VAL A 117 -0.31 1.88 -10.62
CA VAL A 117 -1.75 1.62 -10.50
C VAL A 117 -2.43 1.35 -11.84
N LYS A 118 -1.87 1.83 -12.97
CA LYS A 118 -2.35 1.58 -14.34
C LYS A 118 -1.58 0.48 -15.09
N GLU A 119 -0.59 -0.14 -14.46
CA GLU A 119 0.28 -1.14 -15.10
C GLU A 119 -0.31 -2.54 -15.07
N GLY A 120 -0.01 -3.36 -16.08
CA GLY A 120 -0.43 -4.76 -16.14
C GLY A 120 -1.96 -4.94 -16.15
N ARG A 121 -2.66 -4.02 -16.84
CA ARG A 121 -4.12 -3.99 -16.96
C ARG A 121 -4.86 -3.95 -15.61
N ARG A 122 -4.23 -3.41 -14.57
CA ARG A 122 -4.86 -3.22 -13.25
C ARG A 122 -6.05 -2.26 -13.37
N GLY A 123 -7.19 -2.66 -12.79
CA GLY A 123 -8.36 -1.79 -12.60
C GLY A 123 -8.19 -0.82 -11.44
N PRO A 124 -8.99 0.25 -11.36
CA PRO A 124 -8.98 1.09 -10.17
C PRO A 124 -9.64 0.37 -8.99
N SER A 125 -9.16 0.67 -7.80
CA SER A 125 -9.76 0.33 -6.51
C SER A 125 -10.56 1.50 -5.94
N SER A 126 -11.31 1.24 -4.88
CA SER A 126 -11.93 2.29 -4.07
C SER A 126 -10.92 3.33 -3.57
N TRP A 127 -9.71 2.92 -3.17
CA TRP A 127 -8.66 3.84 -2.72
C TRP A 127 -8.10 4.71 -3.83
N ASP A 128 -7.96 4.18 -5.05
CA ASP A 128 -7.57 4.99 -6.21
C ASP A 128 -8.61 6.10 -6.44
N TRP A 129 -9.90 5.77 -6.37
CA TRP A 129 -10.96 6.76 -6.52
C TRP A 129 -11.00 7.77 -5.37
N ILE A 130 -10.96 7.31 -4.11
CA ILE A 130 -11.05 8.15 -2.91
C ILE A 130 -9.90 9.16 -2.89
N CYS A 131 -8.65 8.72 -3.10
CA CYS A 131 -7.51 9.63 -2.98
C CYS A 131 -7.45 10.68 -4.09
N HIS A 132 -7.99 10.38 -5.29
CA HIS A 132 -8.10 11.37 -6.36
C HIS A 132 -9.30 12.32 -6.18
N ASN A 133 -10.44 11.83 -5.67
CA ASN A 133 -11.69 12.61 -5.65
C ASN A 133 -11.98 13.26 -4.29
N VAL A 134 -11.36 12.74 -3.23
CA VAL A 134 -11.48 13.22 -1.84
C VAL A 134 -10.08 13.32 -1.23
N PRO A 135 -9.20 14.20 -1.76
CA PRO A 135 -7.78 14.23 -1.38
C PRO A 135 -7.55 14.46 0.11
N SER A 136 -8.48 15.11 0.83
CA SER A 136 -8.40 15.27 2.29
C SER A 136 -8.37 13.95 3.06
N THR A 137 -8.96 12.88 2.52
CA THR A 137 -8.93 11.54 3.13
C THR A 137 -7.55 10.89 3.05
N CYS A 138 -6.74 11.28 2.07
CA CYS A 138 -5.42 10.71 1.82
C CYS A 138 -4.28 11.73 2.03
N SER A 139 -4.51 12.79 2.82
CA SER A 139 -3.52 13.85 3.08
C SER A 139 -2.96 14.52 1.81
N GLY A 140 -3.75 14.53 0.73
CA GLY A 140 -3.33 15.03 -0.59
C GLY A 140 -2.42 14.09 -1.39
N GLU A 141 -2.19 12.87 -0.91
CA GLU A 141 -1.39 11.85 -1.59
C GLU A 141 -2.27 10.85 -2.37
N THR A 142 -1.68 10.19 -3.37
CA THR A 142 -2.32 9.16 -4.19
C THR A 142 -1.56 7.83 -4.10
N PRO A 143 -2.24 6.68 -4.28
CA PRO A 143 -1.59 5.36 -4.31
C PRO A 143 -0.80 5.10 -5.62
N ASP A 144 -0.69 6.09 -6.49
CA ASP A 144 -0.14 5.98 -7.85
C ASP A 144 1.27 5.36 -7.91
N VAL A 145 2.15 5.80 -7.01
CA VAL A 145 3.58 5.43 -6.99
C VAL A 145 3.97 4.74 -5.69
N THR A 146 3.56 5.27 -4.53
CA THR A 146 3.94 4.76 -3.20
C THR A 146 5.46 4.55 -3.04
N VAL A 147 5.91 3.40 -2.54
CA VAL A 147 7.34 3.00 -2.50
C VAL A 147 7.78 2.20 -3.73
N ASN A 148 6.85 2.02 -4.69
CA ASN A 148 7.09 1.48 -6.01
C ASN A 148 7.59 0.02 -6.02
N GLU A 149 7.09 -0.80 -5.10
CA GLU A 149 7.44 -2.23 -4.96
C GLU A 149 7.11 -3.01 -6.24
N TYR A 150 6.11 -2.60 -7.02
CA TYR A 150 5.76 -3.28 -8.27
C TYR A 150 6.98 -3.46 -9.20
N TYR A 151 7.82 -2.43 -9.29
CA TYR A 151 9.06 -2.48 -10.07
C TYR A 151 10.27 -2.93 -9.24
N LEU A 152 10.24 -2.71 -7.93
CA LEU A 152 11.40 -2.82 -7.05
C LEU A 152 11.40 -4.08 -6.17
N TYR A 153 10.40 -4.96 -6.29
CA TYR A 153 10.25 -6.09 -5.39
C TYR A 153 11.48 -7.00 -5.33
N LYS A 154 12.19 -7.21 -6.45
CA LYS A 154 13.43 -8.01 -6.47
C LYS A 154 14.53 -7.40 -5.58
N ARG A 155 14.59 -6.08 -5.49
CA ARG A 155 15.46 -5.37 -4.55
C ARG A 155 14.95 -5.54 -3.13
N ASP A 156 13.66 -5.35 -2.92
CA ASP A 156 13.07 -5.36 -1.59
C ASP A 156 13.17 -6.76 -0.96
N ILE A 157 12.99 -7.83 -1.74
CA ILE A 157 13.27 -9.22 -1.32
C ILE A 157 14.72 -9.40 -0.87
N ARG A 158 15.71 -8.87 -1.63
CA ARG A 158 17.12 -8.92 -1.24
C ARG A 158 17.37 -8.19 0.09
N ARG A 159 16.67 -7.07 0.34
CA ARG A 159 16.74 -6.34 1.62
C ARG A 159 16.08 -7.13 2.75
N VAL A 160 14.91 -7.73 2.51
CA VAL A 160 14.21 -8.58 3.47
C VAL A 160 15.09 -9.75 3.91
N LYS A 161 15.71 -10.44 2.95
CA LYS A 161 16.70 -11.49 3.24
C LYS A 161 17.86 -10.97 4.10
N ALA A 162 18.40 -9.81 3.76
CA ALA A 162 19.53 -9.22 4.50
C ALA A 162 19.18 -8.79 5.94
N MET A 163 17.90 -8.53 6.24
CA MET A 163 17.46 -8.30 7.62
C MET A 163 17.50 -9.56 8.49
N GLY A 164 17.67 -10.75 7.89
CA GLY A 164 17.66 -12.03 8.60
C GLY A 164 16.27 -12.50 9.03
N VAL A 165 15.22 -11.91 8.48
CA VAL A 165 13.84 -12.38 8.69
C VAL A 165 13.55 -13.57 7.79
N ASN A 166 12.68 -14.47 8.24
CA ASN A 166 12.36 -15.71 7.53
C ASN A 166 11.02 -15.65 6.79
N THR A 167 10.22 -14.60 6.99
CA THR A 167 8.86 -14.51 6.45
C THR A 167 8.56 -13.11 5.94
N LEU A 168 7.81 -13.01 4.84
CA LEU A 168 7.18 -11.77 4.37
C LEU A 168 5.68 -12.00 4.23
N SER A 169 4.90 -11.24 4.99
CA SER A 169 3.46 -11.13 4.79
C SER A 169 3.16 -10.06 3.74
N PHE A 170 2.33 -10.38 2.75
CA PHE A 170 1.92 -9.47 1.70
C PHE A 170 0.43 -9.64 1.41
N SER A 171 -0.16 -8.71 0.65
CA SER A 171 -1.54 -8.85 0.16
C SER A 171 -1.59 -8.81 -1.36
N PHE A 172 -2.63 -9.40 -1.93
CA PHE A 172 -2.93 -9.23 -3.34
C PHE A 172 -3.73 -7.95 -3.58
N ALA A 173 -3.33 -7.17 -4.58
CA ALA A 173 -4.20 -6.23 -5.25
C ALA A 173 -5.16 -7.01 -6.14
N TRP A 174 -6.34 -7.30 -5.60
CA TRP A 174 -7.46 -7.80 -6.40
C TRP A 174 -7.75 -7.03 -7.70
N PRO A 175 -7.72 -5.69 -7.77
CA PRO A 175 -7.81 -4.98 -9.05
C PRO A 175 -6.71 -5.32 -10.05
N ARG A 176 -5.57 -5.88 -9.62
CA ARG A 176 -4.51 -6.34 -10.50
C ARG A 176 -4.79 -7.73 -11.04
N ILE A 177 -5.41 -8.62 -10.27
CA ILE A 177 -5.73 -10.00 -10.70
C ILE A 177 -7.08 -10.05 -11.44
N LEU A 178 -8.09 -9.38 -10.89
CA LEU A 178 -9.45 -9.27 -11.40
C LEU A 178 -9.80 -7.78 -11.55
N PRO A 179 -9.42 -7.13 -12.66
CA PRO A 179 -9.59 -5.68 -12.85
C PRO A 179 -11.01 -5.17 -12.67
N PHE A 180 -11.98 -6.01 -13.02
CA PHE A 180 -13.40 -5.69 -12.93
C PHE A 180 -14.10 -6.35 -11.74
N GLY A 181 -13.45 -7.30 -11.04
CA GLY A 181 -13.98 -7.95 -9.83
C GLY A 181 -15.26 -8.77 -9.99
N SER A 182 -15.88 -8.80 -11.17
CA SER A 182 -17.15 -9.47 -11.42
C SER A 182 -16.96 -10.93 -11.86
N LYS A 183 -17.98 -11.75 -11.64
CA LYS A 183 -17.99 -13.15 -12.10
C LYS A 183 -17.92 -13.21 -13.63
N GLY A 184 -16.95 -13.97 -14.15
CA GLY A 184 -16.72 -14.10 -15.59
C GLY A 184 -15.91 -12.97 -16.20
N SER A 185 -15.44 -12.01 -15.40
CA SER A 185 -14.47 -11.00 -15.86
C SER A 185 -13.12 -11.63 -16.22
N PRO A 186 -12.37 -11.01 -17.14
CA PRO A 186 -11.04 -11.47 -17.49
C PRO A 186 -10.10 -11.38 -16.29
N VAL A 187 -9.25 -12.39 -16.18
CA VAL A 187 -8.11 -12.39 -15.26
C VAL A 187 -6.94 -11.69 -15.96
N SER A 188 -6.22 -10.84 -15.23
CA SER A 188 -4.98 -10.24 -15.75
C SER A 188 -3.84 -11.25 -15.68
N GLU A 189 -3.35 -11.66 -16.84
CA GLU A 189 -2.18 -12.54 -16.95
C GLU A 189 -0.91 -11.83 -16.44
N GLU A 190 -0.77 -10.54 -16.73
CA GLU A 190 0.32 -9.71 -16.23
C GLU A 190 0.31 -9.59 -14.70
N GLY A 191 -0.88 -9.48 -14.11
CA GLY A 191 -1.07 -9.49 -12.66
C GLY A 191 -0.64 -10.81 -12.03
N LEU A 192 -1.02 -11.94 -12.65
CA LEU A 192 -0.58 -13.27 -12.22
C LEU A 192 0.94 -13.45 -12.35
N GLN A 193 1.52 -12.98 -13.44
CA GLN A 193 2.96 -13.04 -13.67
C GLN A 193 3.74 -12.20 -12.65
N PHE A 194 3.24 -11.02 -12.29
CA PHE A 194 3.84 -10.19 -11.24
C PHE A 194 3.88 -10.95 -9.90
N TYR A 195 2.74 -11.45 -9.41
CA TYR A 195 2.72 -12.18 -8.14
C TYR A 195 3.46 -13.52 -8.18
N GLY A 196 3.42 -14.23 -9.31
CA GLY A 196 4.21 -15.43 -9.53
C GLY A 196 5.72 -15.16 -9.44
N GLY A 197 6.17 -14.05 -10.04
CA GLY A 197 7.55 -13.56 -9.94
C GLY A 197 7.92 -13.12 -8.52
N PHE A 198 7.02 -12.43 -7.83
CA PHE A 198 7.20 -11.97 -6.45
C PHE A 198 7.34 -13.15 -5.47
N ILE A 199 6.37 -14.07 -5.46
CA ILE A 199 6.35 -15.26 -4.62
C ILE A 199 7.54 -16.17 -4.95
N GLY A 200 7.81 -16.39 -6.24
CA GLY A 200 8.97 -17.17 -6.68
C GLY A 200 10.31 -16.54 -6.24
N GLY A 201 10.38 -15.20 -6.21
CA GLY A 201 11.53 -14.47 -5.69
C GLY A 201 11.74 -14.71 -4.19
N LEU A 202 10.68 -14.60 -3.39
CA LEU A 202 10.73 -14.84 -1.95
C LEU A 202 11.22 -16.25 -1.62
N LEU A 203 10.60 -17.26 -2.25
CA LEU A 203 10.95 -18.66 -2.04
C LEU A 203 12.40 -18.96 -2.44
N ARG A 204 12.87 -18.38 -3.56
CA ARG A 204 14.27 -18.54 -4.01
C ARG A 204 15.26 -17.97 -2.99
N ASP A 205 14.90 -16.92 -2.29
CA ASP A 205 15.74 -16.28 -1.27
C ASP A 205 15.55 -16.81 0.15
N GLY A 206 14.74 -17.87 0.32
CA GLY A 206 14.51 -18.53 1.61
C GLY A 206 13.57 -17.75 2.53
N VAL A 207 12.78 -16.83 1.97
CA VAL A 207 11.76 -16.06 2.71
C VAL A 207 10.39 -16.68 2.45
N GLY A 208 9.72 -17.12 3.52
CA GLY A 208 8.38 -17.70 3.47
C GLY A 208 7.32 -16.65 3.12
N PRO A 209 6.50 -16.86 2.08
CA PRO A 209 5.38 -15.97 1.77
C PRO A 209 4.17 -16.27 2.66
N VAL A 210 3.60 -15.23 3.28
CA VAL A 210 2.28 -15.29 3.94
C VAL A 210 1.32 -14.39 3.16
N ALA A 211 0.33 -15.00 2.52
CA ALA A 211 -0.55 -14.29 1.60
C ALA A 211 -1.85 -13.86 2.28
N THR A 212 -2.16 -12.57 2.18
CA THR A 212 -3.46 -11.99 2.51
C THR A 212 -4.25 -11.82 1.22
N LEU A 213 -5.40 -12.51 1.11
CA LEU A 213 -6.22 -12.43 -0.10
C LEU A 213 -6.78 -11.03 -0.32
N PHE A 214 -7.27 -10.37 0.71
CA PHE A 214 -7.89 -9.04 0.59
C PHE A 214 -7.42 -8.12 1.71
N HIS A 215 -6.88 -6.96 1.34
CA HIS A 215 -6.43 -5.94 2.28
C HIS A 215 -6.99 -4.56 1.91
N TRP A 216 -8.31 -4.45 1.91
CA TRP A 216 -9.08 -3.21 1.72
C TRP A 216 -8.96 -2.57 0.32
N GLN A 217 -8.52 -3.33 -0.68
CA GLN A 217 -8.51 -2.89 -2.09
C GLN A 217 -9.73 -3.44 -2.83
N THR A 218 -10.93 -2.96 -2.46
CA THR A 218 -12.15 -3.27 -3.20
C THR A 218 -12.01 -2.72 -4.61
N GLN A 219 -12.26 -3.52 -5.64
CA GLN A 219 -12.30 -3.03 -7.01
C GLN A 219 -13.38 -1.96 -7.16
N ARG A 220 -13.07 -0.88 -7.88
CA ARG A 220 -13.98 0.25 -8.09
C ARG A 220 -15.29 -0.13 -8.78
N TYR A 221 -15.29 -1.23 -9.53
CA TYR A 221 -16.46 -1.74 -10.23
C TYR A 221 -17.53 -2.35 -9.31
N LEU A 222 -17.12 -2.90 -8.16
CA LEU A 222 -18.01 -3.50 -7.17
C LEU A 222 -18.64 -2.44 -6.27
#